data_AF-A0A7J2L798-F1
#
_entry.id   AF-A0A7J2L798-F1
#
_cell.length_a   1.000
_cell.length_b   1.000
_cell.length_c   1.000
_cell.angle_alpha   90.00
_cell.angle_beta   90.00
_cell.angle_gamma   90.00
#
_symmetry.space_group_name_H-M   'P 1'
#
loop_
_entity.id
_entity.type
_entity.pdbx_description
1 polymer ?
#
loop_
_entity_poly.entity_id
_entity_poly.type
_entity_poly.pdbx_seq_one_letter_code
_entity_poly.pdbx_strand_id
1 'polypeptide(L)'
;MIAMTTSIRSVVAKIIHDNNLDPAEYRVIFKRQSDEYWDVPFNYLKFKENYFQYLDSDTLYPLHRIVAVYSITSGKYLIKRQYDPSSVIVMPQSIEILVGTPIEHQYDTFTIARFAWLILGAIEHILRNAEIDKEEVLNTLGSYEEFEKGTYVIRNGYFSGTLIVGNKILRGMKPLDYDAIRARLSFQRLYLFEMGEIKFMHVYSKWVYVVTPSYEVEIYRFCETNYYGSLLETYSLILINNKIAAAINRETNLTLSPPLTYRILGETFQSKFADFITSRAHWVYHKNKYAFIMDYDAMLSRII
;
A
#
# COMPACT_ATOMS: atom_id res chain seq x y z
N MET A 1 8.53 -36.73 -21.50
CA MET A 1 7.55 -35.80 -20.90
C MET A 1 7.62 -34.48 -21.64
N ILE A 2 6.51 -34.03 -22.24
CA ILE A 2 6.44 -32.67 -22.80
C ILE A 2 6.12 -31.74 -21.63
N ALA A 3 7.05 -30.86 -21.27
CA ALA A 3 6.74 -29.79 -20.33
C ALA A 3 5.69 -28.87 -21.00
N MET A 4 4.47 -28.82 -20.46
CA MET A 4 3.49 -27.84 -20.92
C MET A 4 4.08 -26.45 -20.68
N THR A 5 4.42 -25.74 -21.75
CA THR A 5 4.86 -24.36 -21.70
C THR A 5 3.68 -23.50 -21.25
N THR A 6 3.61 -23.20 -19.96
CA THR A 6 2.53 -22.42 -19.37
C THR A 6 2.41 -21.09 -20.10
N SER A 7 1.30 -20.88 -20.82
CA SER A 7 1.11 -19.68 -21.61
C SER A 7 0.96 -18.46 -20.71
N ILE A 8 1.41 -17.29 -21.17
CA ILE A 8 1.27 -16.02 -20.44
C ILE A 8 -0.20 -15.78 -20.07
N ARG A 9 -1.12 -16.03 -21.01
CA ARG A 9 -2.56 -15.93 -20.78
C ARG A 9 -3.03 -16.86 -19.64
N SER A 10 -2.51 -18.09 -19.56
CA SER A 10 -2.84 -19.04 -18.47
C SER A 10 -2.35 -18.55 -17.10
N VAL A 11 -1.14 -17.98 -17.02
CA VAL A 11 -0.61 -17.40 -15.76
C VAL A 11 -1.39 -16.16 -15.33
N VAL A 12 -1.65 -15.24 -16.27
CA VAL A 12 -2.46 -14.04 -16.01
C VAL A 12 -3.87 -14.41 -15.56
N ALA A 13 -4.54 -15.34 -16.26
CA ALA A 13 -5.85 -15.85 -15.87
C ALA A 13 -5.82 -16.54 -14.50
N LYS A 14 -4.77 -17.30 -14.19
CA LYS A 14 -4.62 -17.92 -12.86
C LYS A 14 -4.50 -16.86 -11.76
N ILE A 15 -3.65 -15.85 -11.92
CA ILE A 15 -3.47 -14.79 -10.92
C ILE A 15 -4.80 -14.05 -10.68
N ILE A 16 -5.52 -13.69 -11.74
CA ILE A 16 -6.79 -12.93 -11.64
C ILE A 16 -7.95 -13.79 -11.09
N HIS A 17 -8.00 -15.08 -11.43
CA HIS A 17 -9.19 -15.92 -11.18
C HIS A 17 -9.03 -17.04 -10.15
N ASP A 18 -7.83 -17.32 -9.65
CA ASP A 18 -7.63 -18.16 -8.45
C ASP A 18 -8.04 -17.33 -7.21
N ASN A 19 -8.74 -17.92 -6.24
CA ASN A 19 -9.10 -17.23 -5.00
C ASN A 19 -8.01 -17.29 -3.93
N ASN A 20 -7.04 -18.19 -4.09
CA ASN A 20 -5.92 -18.37 -3.17
C ASN A 20 -4.72 -17.48 -3.52
N LEU A 21 -4.78 -16.78 -4.66
CA LEU A 21 -3.76 -15.83 -5.10
C LEU A 21 -4.28 -14.41 -4.94
N ASP A 22 -3.45 -13.55 -4.34
CA ASP A 22 -3.64 -12.11 -4.37
C ASP A 22 -2.77 -11.53 -5.49
N PRO A 23 -3.36 -10.91 -6.53
CA PRO A 23 -2.61 -10.24 -7.60
C PRO A 23 -1.60 -9.21 -7.08
N ALA A 24 -1.85 -8.57 -5.94
CA ALA A 24 -0.92 -7.63 -5.32
C ALA A 24 0.43 -8.25 -4.93
N GLU A 25 0.47 -9.56 -4.65
CA GLU A 25 1.70 -10.30 -4.33
C GLU A 25 2.54 -10.66 -5.57
N TYR A 26 2.18 -10.17 -6.76
CA TYR A 26 2.88 -10.48 -8.01
C TYR A 26 3.47 -9.24 -8.70
N ARG A 27 4.65 -9.45 -9.29
CA ARG A 27 5.31 -8.48 -10.17
C ARG A 27 5.60 -9.10 -11.53
N VAL A 28 5.63 -8.24 -12.54
CA VAL A 28 5.72 -8.60 -13.97
C VAL A 28 6.87 -7.83 -14.60
N ILE A 29 7.79 -8.55 -15.23
CA ILE A 29 8.87 -7.95 -16.02
C ILE A 29 8.51 -8.04 -17.49
N PHE A 30 8.50 -6.91 -18.20
CA PHE A 30 8.21 -6.85 -19.63
C PHE A 30 9.16 -5.94 -20.41
N LYS A 31 9.37 -6.25 -21.69
CA LYS A 31 10.24 -5.49 -22.60
C LYS A 31 9.52 -4.23 -23.10
N ARG A 32 9.98 -3.05 -22.69
CA ARG A 32 9.39 -1.74 -23.08
C ARG A 32 9.86 -1.29 -24.46
N GLN A 33 11.17 -1.20 -24.67
CA GLN A 33 11.78 -0.72 -25.91
C GLN A 33 13.24 -1.17 -25.99
N SER A 34 13.80 -1.32 -27.19
CA SER A 34 15.21 -1.71 -27.43
C SER A 34 15.69 -2.85 -26.54
N ASP A 35 16.42 -2.59 -25.45
CA ASP A 35 16.78 -3.60 -24.43
C ASP A 35 16.36 -3.22 -23.00
N GLU A 36 15.52 -2.19 -22.85
CA GLU A 36 14.93 -1.74 -21.59
C GLU A 36 13.77 -2.66 -21.17
N TYR A 37 13.86 -3.19 -19.94
CA TYR A 37 12.81 -3.96 -19.30
C TYR A 37 12.25 -3.21 -18.09
N TRP A 38 10.93 -3.25 -17.91
CA TRP A 38 10.26 -2.72 -16.73
C TRP A 38 9.74 -3.84 -15.86
N ASP A 39 10.09 -3.78 -14.58
CA ASP A 39 9.49 -4.58 -13.52
C ASP A 39 8.39 -3.76 -12.84
N VAL A 40 7.13 -4.21 -12.90
CA VAL A 40 5.95 -3.49 -12.38
C VAL A 40 5.07 -4.39 -11.50
N PRO A 41 4.31 -3.83 -10.54
CA PRO A 41 3.23 -4.55 -9.86
C PRO A 41 2.19 -5.07 -10.85
N PHE A 42 1.69 -6.30 -10.63
CA PHE A 42 0.68 -6.90 -11.49
C PHE A 42 -0.62 -6.07 -11.54
N ASN A 43 -1.02 -5.46 -10.42
CA ASN A 43 -2.26 -4.67 -10.31
C ASN A 43 -2.19 -3.31 -11.01
N TYR A 44 -0.97 -2.89 -11.42
CA TYR A 44 -0.77 -1.72 -12.27
C TYR A 44 -0.91 -2.08 -13.76
N LEU A 45 -1.09 -3.36 -14.12
CA LEU A 45 -1.36 -3.78 -15.49
C LEU A 45 -2.86 -3.98 -15.73
N LYS A 46 -3.34 -3.49 -16.87
CA LYS A 46 -4.69 -3.78 -17.40
C LYS A 46 -4.57 -4.73 -18.58
N PHE A 47 -5.16 -5.92 -18.48
CA PHE A 47 -5.06 -6.96 -19.51
C PHE A 47 -6.29 -6.97 -20.43
N LYS A 48 -6.06 -7.01 -21.76
CA LYS A 48 -7.12 -7.11 -22.78
C LYS A 48 -6.68 -8.07 -23.89
N GLU A 49 -7.30 -9.24 -23.94
CA GLU A 49 -7.10 -10.30 -24.95
C GLU A 49 -5.64 -10.76 -25.14
N ASN A 50 -4.90 -10.11 -26.04
CA ASN A 50 -3.51 -10.37 -26.44
C ASN A 50 -2.57 -9.21 -26.09
N TYR A 51 -3.08 -8.20 -25.40
CA TYR A 51 -2.38 -6.96 -25.05
C TYR A 51 -2.53 -6.64 -23.56
N PHE A 52 -1.70 -5.72 -23.08
CA PHE A 52 -1.82 -5.11 -21.77
C PHE A 52 -1.40 -3.63 -21.82
N GLN A 53 -1.88 -2.84 -20.86
CA GLN A 53 -1.47 -1.45 -20.63
C GLN A 53 -0.83 -1.35 -19.24
N TYR A 54 0.09 -0.41 -19.06
CA TYR A 54 0.63 -0.03 -17.75
C TYR A 54 -0.05 1.24 -17.26
N LEU A 55 -0.64 1.16 -16.07
CA LEU A 55 -1.48 2.19 -15.44
C LEU A 55 -2.58 2.68 -16.41
N ASP A 56 -2.72 4.00 -16.54
CA ASP A 56 -3.66 4.67 -17.43
C ASP A 56 -2.97 5.15 -18.74
N SER A 57 -1.88 4.48 -19.16
CA SER A 57 -1.19 4.79 -20.42
C SER A 57 -1.92 4.26 -21.65
N ASP A 58 -2.01 5.08 -22.70
CA ASP A 58 -2.54 4.70 -24.01
C ASP A 58 -1.71 3.61 -24.73
N THR A 59 -0.48 3.33 -24.26
CA THR A 59 0.39 2.35 -24.92
C THR A 59 -0.07 0.90 -24.66
N LEU A 60 -0.53 0.24 -25.72
CA LEU A 60 -0.88 -1.18 -25.73
C LEU A 60 0.35 -2.05 -26.05
N TYR A 61 0.84 -2.79 -25.05
CA TYR A 61 1.92 -3.74 -25.19
C TYR A 61 1.38 -5.15 -25.52
N PRO A 62 1.88 -5.84 -26.56
CA PRO A 62 1.56 -7.24 -26.80
C PRO A 62 2.01 -8.14 -25.64
N LEU A 63 1.17 -9.10 -25.22
CA LEU A 63 1.47 -10.03 -24.11
C LEU A 63 2.82 -10.73 -24.25
N HIS A 64 3.27 -11.03 -25.47
CA HIS A 64 4.55 -11.72 -25.70
C HIS A 64 5.77 -10.97 -25.16
N ARG A 65 5.66 -9.66 -24.90
CA ARG A 65 6.71 -8.83 -24.28
C ARG A 65 6.94 -9.12 -22.80
N ILE A 66 6.00 -9.80 -22.12
CA ILE A 66 6.23 -10.27 -20.75
C ILE A 66 7.30 -11.36 -20.77
N VAL A 67 8.39 -11.10 -20.05
CA VAL A 67 9.55 -12.00 -19.91
C VAL A 67 9.56 -12.71 -18.57
N ALA A 68 9.01 -12.10 -17.51
CA ALA A 68 8.83 -12.77 -16.23
C ALA A 68 7.54 -12.39 -15.51
N VAL A 69 7.07 -13.31 -14.67
CA VAL A 69 6.02 -13.07 -13.66
C VAL A 69 6.45 -13.83 -12.40
N TYR A 70 6.56 -13.16 -11.27
CA TYR A 70 7.04 -13.76 -10.02
C TYR A 70 6.28 -13.25 -8.79
N SER A 71 6.23 -14.07 -7.74
CA SER A 71 5.65 -13.71 -6.44
C SER A 71 6.68 -12.96 -5.59
N ILE A 72 6.29 -11.80 -5.04
CA ILE A 72 7.15 -11.01 -4.14
C ILE A 72 7.34 -11.68 -2.78
N THR A 73 6.33 -12.43 -2.33
CA THR A 73 6.32 -13.12 -1.02
C THR A 73 7.14 -14.41 -0.99
N SER A 74 7.43 -15.02 -2.14
CA SER A 74 8.19 -16.28 -2.24
C SER A 74 9.41 -16.22 -3.16
N GLY A 75 9.59 -15.14 -3.93
CA GLY A 75 10.58 -15.04 -5.00
C GLY A 75 10.36 -16.00 -6.18
N LYS A 76 9.30 -16.82 -6.14
CA LYS A 76 9.07 -17.89 -7.12
C LYS A 76 8.51 -17.32 -8.43
N TYR A 77 9.20 -17.65 -9.52
CA TYR A 77 8.75 -17.34 -10.87
C TYR A 77 7.65 -18.30 -11.33
N LEU A 78 6.56 -17.75 -11.88
CA LEU A 78 5.55 -18.47 -12.64
C LEU A 78 5.87 -18.48 -14.14
N ILE A 79 6.58 -17.44 -14.61
CA ILE A 79 7.18 -17.35 -15.94
C ILE A 79 8.59 -16.78 -15.77
N LYS A 80 9.59 -17.37 -16.42
CA LYS A 80 10.92 -16.80 -16.58
C LYS A 80 11.47 -17.16 -17.96
N ARG A 81 11.52 -16.16 -18.84
CA ARG A 81 12.18 -16.21 -20.16
C ARG A 81 13.59 -15.63 -20.05
N GLN A 82 14.35 -15.68 -21.14
CA GLN A 82 15.64 -15.01 -21.22
C GLN A 82 15.45 -13.49 -21.39
N TYR A 83 16.10 -12.72 -20.55
CA TYR A 83 16.28 -11.27 -20.59
C TYR A 83 17.57 -10.95 -19.83
N ASP A 84 18.13 -9.75 -20.02
CA ASP A 84 19.24 -9.27 -19.21
C ASP A 84 18.70 -8.63 -17.91
N PRO A 85 19.06 -9.14 -16.71
CA PRO A 85 18.65 -8.53 -15.45
C PRO A 85 19.25 -7.15 -15.20
N SER A 86 20.40 -6.79 -15.81
CA SER A 86 21.03 -5.48 -15.60
C SER A 86 20.26 -4.34 -16.28
N SER A 87 19.47 -4.68 -17.30
CA SER A 87 18.60 -3.74 -18.04
C SER A 87 17.16 -3.66 -17.48
N VAL A 88 16.92 -4.14 -16.25
CA VAL A 88 15.61 -4.09 -15.58
C VAL A 88 15.49 -2.86 -14.69
N ILE A 89 14.49 -2.03 -14.97
CA ILE A 89 14.12 -0.87 -14.15
C ILE A 89 12.90 -1.23 -13.30
N VAL A 90 13.03 -1.10 -11.98
CA VAL A 90 11.92 -1.29 -11.04
C VAL A 90 11.04 -0.06 -11.07
N MET A 91 9.77 -0.25 -11.45
CA MET A 91 8.79 0.81 -11.61
C MET A 91 7.65 0.66 -10.60
N PRO A 92 7.02 1.77 -10.16
CA PRO A 92 7.46 3.16 -10.33
C PRO A 92 8.71 3.48 -9.50
N GLN A 93 9.55 4.42 -9.98
CA GLN A 93 10.78 4.84 -9.29
C GLN A 93 10.58 6.03 -8.34
N SER A 94 9.75 6.99 -8.74
CA SER A 94 9.52 8.25 -8.03
C SER A 94 8.11 8.77 -8.31
N ILE A 95 7.71 9.77 -7.53
CA ILE A 95 6.58 10.64 -7.80
C ILE A 95 7.06 12.09 -7.65
N GLU A 96 6.58 12.99 -8.51
CA GLU A 96 6.89 14.41 -8.42
C GLU A 96 6.05 15.05 -7.30
N ILE A 97 6.62 15.99 -6.56
CA ILE A 97 5.91 16.69 -5.48
C ILE A 97 6.28 18.16 -5.53
N LEU A 98 5.28 19.00 -5.75
CA LEU A 98 5.37 20.45 -5.58
C LEU A 98 5.19 20.79 -4.10
N VAL A 99 6.30 21.03 -3.40
CA VAL A 99 6.29 21.41 -1.98
C VAL A 99 5.49 22.70 -1.78
N GLY A 100 4.79 22.79 -0.64
CA GLY A 100 3.88 23.89 -0.30
C GLY A 100 2.49 23.81 -0.96
N THR A 101 2.30 22.96 -1.98
CA THR A 101 1.00 22.72 -2.62
C THR A 101 0.37 21.45 -2.04
N PRO A 102 -0.86 21.49 -1.47
CA PRO A 102 -1.53 20.30 -0.94
C PRO A 102 -1.62 19.18 -1.99
N ILE A 103 -1.35 17.93 -1.58
CA ILE A 103 -1.26 16.78 -2.48
C ILE A 103 -2.57 16.50 -3.23
N GLU A 104 -3.73 16.79 -2.63
CA GLU A 104 -5.05 16.75 -3.26
C GLU A 104 -5.27 17.75 -4.39
N HIS A 105 -4.42 18.78 -4.51
CA HIS A 105 -4.41 19.70 -5.66
C HIS A 105 -3.45 19.24 -6.77
N GLN A 106 -2.54 18.30 -6.48
CA GLN A 106 -1.58 17.75 -7.44
C GLN A 106 -2.09 16.46 -8.09
N TYR A 107 -2.77 15.62 -7.31
CA TYR A 107 -3.20 14.28 -7.72
C TYR A 107 -4.63 13.98 -7.28
N ASP A 108 -5.33 13.16 -8.07
CA ASP A 108 -6.64 12.66 -7.66
C ASP A 108 -6.51 11.65 -6.50
N THR A 109 -7.58 11.54 -5.70
CA THR A 109 -7.63 10.71 -4.48
C THR A 109 -7.22 9.24 -4.67
N PHE A 110 -7.51 8.63 -5.81
CA PHE A 110 -7.13 7.24 -6.09
C PHE A 110 -5.65 7.12 -6.47
N THR A 111 -5.12 8.10 -7.22
CA THR A 111 -3.68 8.22 -7.49
C THR A 111 -2.89 8.43 -6.19
N ILE A 112 -3.37 9.31 -5.29
CA ILE A 112 -2.79 9.51 -3.96
C ILE A 112 -2.77 8.19 -3.17
N ALA A 113 -3.89 7.47 -3.10
CA ALA A 113 -3.97 6.23 -2.33
C ALA A 113 -3.10 5.09 -2.92
N ARG A 114 -3.01 4.98 -4.25
CA ARG A 114 -2.16 3.98 -4.93
C ARG A 114 -0.66 4.23 -4.73
N PHE A 115 -0.25 5.49 -4.71
CA PHE A 115 1.16 5.89 -4.60
C PHE A 115 1.51 6.47 -3.23
N ALA A 116 0.66 6.29 -2.23
CA ALA A 116 0.81 6.84 -0.88
C ALA A 116 2.19 6.53 -0.28
N TRP A 117 2.68 5.30 -0.46
CA TRP A 117 4.01 4.88 -0.02
C TRP A 117 5.16 5.66 -0.70
N LEU A 118 5.07 5.97 -2.00
CA LEU A 118 6.04 6.83 -2.70
C LEU A 118 5.95 8.28 -2.24
N ILE A 119 4.72 8.79 -2.10
CA ILE A 119 4.47 10.17 -1.67
C ILE A 119 5.11 10.40 -0.29
N LEU A 120 4.81 9.53 0.68
CA LEU A 120 5.37 9.64 2.02
C LEU A 120 6.89 9.39 2.03
N GLY A 121 7.41 8.47 1.22
CA GLY A 121 8.86 8.27 1.07
C GLY A 121 9.59 9.49 0.50
N ALA A 122 8.98 10.19 -0.48
CA ALA A 122 9.50 11.43 -1.03
C ALA A 122 9.42 12.59 -0.01
N ILE A 123 8.31 12.74 0.70
CA ILE A 123 8.19 13.74 1.78
C ILE A 123 9.20 13.44 2.92
N GLU A 124 9.40 12.18 3.33
CA GLU A 124 10.44 11.80 4.31
C GLU A 124 11.87 12.09 3.82
N HIS A 125 12.11 12.10 2.51
CA HIS A 125 13.40 12.51 1.95
C HIS A 125 13.56 14.03 2.01
N ILE A 126 12.53 14.77 1.58
CA ILE A 126 12.47 16.24 1.61
C ILE A 126 12.60 16.77 3.04
N LEU A 127 11.91 16.18 4.02
CA LEU A 127 12.01 16.52 5.46
C LEU A 127 13.42 16.36 6.05
N ARG A 128 14.33 15.62 5.40
CA ARG A 128 15.73 15.50 5.83
C ARG A 128 16.64 16.57 5.23
N ASN A 129 16.18 17.31 4.22
CA ASN A 129 16.91 18.46 3.71
C ASN A 129 16.62 19.68 4.61
N ALA A 130 17.66 20.19 5.27
CA ALA A 130 17.56 21.34 6.17
C ALA A 130 17.40 22.69 5.45
N GLU A 131 17.51 22.73 4.12
CA GLU A 131 17.37 23.94 3.30
C GLU A 131 15.91 24.27 2.93
N ILE A 132 14.98 23.33 3.15
CA ILE A 132 13.57 23.48 2.78
C ILE A 132 12.76 23.78 4.04
N ASP A 133 11.81 24.72 3.96
CA ASP A 133 10.94 25.04 5.08
C ASP A 133 10.06 23.84 5.44
N LYS A 134 10.17 23.38 6.69
CA LYS A 134 9.38 22.28 7.22
C LYS A 134 7.88 22.57 7.15
N GLU A 135 7.45 23.81 7.32
CA GLU A 135 6.02 24.16 7.26
C GLU A 135 5.45 23.95 5.86
N GLU A 136 6.16 24.32 4.79
CA GLU A 136 5.74 24.05 3.40
C GLU A 136 5.63 22.54 3.13
N VAL A 137 6.57 21.76 3.66
CA VAL A 137 6.59 20.29 3.50
C VAL A 137 5.43 19.64 4.26
N LEU A 138 5.11 20.12 5.47
CA LEU A 138 3.95 19.65 6.24
C LEU A 138 2.62 20.02 5.53
N ASN A 139 2.48 21.26 5.06
CA ASN A 139 1.31 21.74 4.31
C ASN A 139 1.04 20.96 3.02
N THR A 140 2.08 20.33 2.44
CA THR A 140 1.95 19.45 1.27
C THR A 140 1.10 18.20 1.56
N LEU A 141 1.09 17.70 2.81
CA LEU A 141 0.29 16.53 3.21
C LEU A 141 -1.14 16.88 3.68
N GLY A 142 -1.41 18.15 3.94
CA GLY A 142 -2.65 18.67 4.50
C GLY A 142 -2.42 19.66 5.63
N SER A 143 -3.49 20.16 6.23
CA SER A 143 -3.40 20.94 7.47
C SER A 143 -2.92 20.05 8.61
N TYR A 144 -2.09 20.62 9.48
CA TYR A 144 -1.44 19.90 10.57
C TYR A 144 -1.58 20.65 11.90
N GLU A 145 -1.31 19.94 12.98
CA GLU A 145 -1.25 20.49 14.34
C GLU A 145 -0.04 19.90 15.08
N GLU A 146 0.70 20.75 15.80
CA GLU A 146 1.77 20.32 16.70
C GLU A 146 1.15 19.95 18.05
N PHE A 147 1.12 18.65 18.40
CA PHE A 147 0.55 18.19 19.68
C PHE A 147 1.60 18.04 20.79
N GLU A 148 2.86 17.82 20.41
CA GLU A 148 4.03 17.89 21.29
C GLU A 148 5.20 18.50 20.50
N LYS A 149 6.20 19.05 21.18
CA LYS A 149 7.28 19.79 20.54
C LYS A 149 8.04 18.95 19.50
N GLY A 150 7.92 19.32 18.23
CA GLY A 150 8.55 18.65 17.09
C GLY A 150 7.80 17.44 16.54
N THR A 151 6.59 17.15 17.03
CA THR A 151 5.70 16.10 16.50
C THR A 151 4.35 16.66 16.08
N TYR A 152 3.99 16.37 14.83
CA TYR A 152 2.80 16.92 14.17
C TYR A 152 1.82 15.80 13.81
N VAL A 153 0.52 16.11 13.82
CA VAL A 153 -0.55 15.24 13.29
C VAL A 153 -1.23 15.92 12.09
N ILE A 154 -1.37 15.20 10.98
CA ILE A 154 -2.12 15.67 9.80
C ILE A 154 -3.62 15.53 10.09
N ARG A 155 -4.38 16.63 9.92
CA ARG A 155 -5.79 16.76 10.30
C ARG A 155 -6.79 16.56 9.15
N ASN A 156 -6.38 16.77 7.89
CA ASN A 156 -7.24 16.66 6.71
C ASN A 156 -6.58 15.87 5.55
N GLY A 157 -7.11 15.96 4.33
CA GLY A 157 -6.60 15.23 3.16
C GLY A 157 -6.82 13.71 3.20
N TYR A 158 -6.06 12.97 2.38
CA TYR A 158 -5.99 11.50 2.45
C TYR A 158 -5.12 11.01 3.62
N PHE A 159 -4.08 11.76 3.96
CA PHE A 159 -3.10 11.40 4.99
C PHE A 159 -3.53 11.75 6.42
N SER A 160 -4.81 12.08 6.66
CA SER A 160 -5.32 12.39 8.00
C SER A 160 -4.99 11.29 9.01
N GLY A 161 -4.53 11.69 10.19
CA GLY A 161 -4.05 10.80 11.24
C GLY A 161 -2.61 10.32 11.04
N THR A 162 -1.88 10.80 10.03
CA THR A 162 -0.43 10.61 9.93
C THR A 162 0.29 11.43 10.99
N LEU A 163 1.23 10.80 11.70
CA LEU A 163 2.14 11.51 12.62
C LEU A 163 3.49 11.75 11.96
N ILE A 164 4.12 12.88 12.31
CA ILE A 164 5.42 13.29 11.80
C ILE A 164 6.32 13.61 12.99
N VAL A 165 7.15 12.64 13.39
CA VAL A 165 8.03 12.70 14.57
C VAL A 165 9.44 13.08 14.11
N GLY A 166 9.85 14.32 14.34
CA GLY A 166 11.12 14.84 13.79
C GLY A 166 11.11 14.84 12.26
N ASN A 167 11.87 13.93 11.64
CA ASN A 167 11.97 13.74 10.18
C ASN A 167 11.46 12.35 9.75
N LYS A 168 10.60 11.73 10.56
CA LYS A 168 10.01 10.41 10.33
C LYS A 168 8.49 10.48 10.22
N ILE A 169 7.95 9.82 9.20
CA ILE A 169 6.52 9.70 8.98
C ILE A 169 6.02 8.37 9.55
N LEU A 170 4.91 8.44 10.27
CA LEU A 170 4.17 7.32 10.81
C LEU A 170 2.78 7.37 10.17
N ARG A 171 2.62 6.68 9.04
CA ARG A 171 1.46 6.78 8.14
C ARG A 171 0.13 6.48 8.84
N GLY A 172 -0.78 7.46 8.80
CA GLY A 172 -2.22 7.26 8.90
C GLY A 172 -2.88 7.34 7.53
N MET A 173 -4.19 7.09 7.46
CA MET A 173 -4.97 7.35 6.25
C MET A 173 -6.46 7.52 6.54
N LYS A 174 -7.11 8.37 5.75
CA LYS A 174 -8.57 8.49 5.70
C LYS A 174 -9.15 7.41 4.77
N PRO A 175 -10.15 6.62 5.20
CA PRO A 175 -10.82 5.67 4.33
C PRO A 175 -11.50 6.37 3.14
N LEU A 176 -11.28 5.85 1.93
CA LEU A 176 -11.91 6.33 0.71
C LEU A 176 -13.36 5.86 0.56
N ASP A 177 -14.21 6.63 -0.10
CA ASP A 177 -15.48 6.10 -0.61
C ASP A 177 -15.19 5.05 -1.70
N TYR A 178 -15.70 3.83 -1.52
CA TYR A 178 -15.54 2.74 -2.48
C TYR A 178 -16.14 3.08 -3.84
N ASP A 179 -17.31 3.72 -3.86
CA ASP A 179 -18.05 3.98 -5.10
C ASP A 179 -17.36 5.04 -5.96
N ALA A 180 -16.60 5.95 -5.35
CA ALA A 180 -15.74 6.91 -6.05
C ALA A 180 -14.55 6.27 -6.78
N ILE A 181 -14.08 5.09 -6.33
CA ILE A 181 -12.86 4.45 -6.86
C ILE A 181 -13.12 3.13 -7.60
N ARG A 182 -14.26 2.46 -7.40
CA ARG A 182 -14.53 1.10 -7.90
C ARG A 182 -14.31 0.93 -9.41
N ALA A 183 -14.58 1.97 -10.21
CA ALA A 183 -14.42 1.95 -11.66
C ALA A 183 -12.95 1.93 -12.12
N ARG A 184 -12.00 2.31 -11.25
CA ARG A 184 -10.55 2.24 -11.52
C ARG A 184 -9.90 0.96 -11.01
N LEU A 185 -10.65 0.14 -10.26
CA LEU A 185 -10.24 -1.21 -9.85
C LEU A 185 -10.41 -2.17 -11.03
N SER A 186 -9.59 -3.22 -11.06
CA SER A 186 -9.61 -4.25 -12.11
C SER A 186 -9.38 -5.65 -11.51
N PHE A 187 -8.24 -5.84 -10.84
CA PHE A 187 -7.77 -7.16 -10.37
C PHE A 187 -7.48 -7.20 -8.86
N GLN A 188 -7.82 -6.13 -8.14
CA GLN A 188 -7.55 -6.00 -6.71
C GLN A 188 -8.35 -7.03 -5.89
N ARG A 189 -7.67 -7.64 -4.92
CA ARG A 189 -8.27 -8.46 -3.87
C ARG A 189 -8.81 -7.55 -2.76
N LEU A 190 -9.96 -7.88 -2.20
CA LEU A 190 -10.57 -7.11 -1.12
C LEU A 190 -10.63 -7.96 0.15
N TYR A 191 -10.21 -7.38 1.26
CA TYR A 191 -10.39 -7.95 2.60
C TYR A 191 -11.38 -7.07 3.36
N LEU A 192 -12.54 -7.64 3.65
CA LEU A 192 -13.71 -6.93 4.16
C LEU A 192 -13.83 -7.15 5.67
N PHE A 193 -13.87 -6.04 6.41
CA PHE A 193 -14.04 -6.00 7.86
C PHE A 193 -15.36 -5.33 8.21
N GLU A 194 -15.90 -5.61 9.40
CA GLU A 194 -17.01 -4.82 9.95
C GLU A 194 -16.62 -3.34 10.06
N MET A 195 -17.58 -2.44 9.82
CA MET A 195 -17.38 -1.03 10.17
C MET A 195 -17.26 -0.83 11.68
N GLY A 196 -16.65 0.30 12.05
CA GLY A 196 -16.30 0.61 13.42
C GLY A 196 -15.26 1.72 13.54
N GLU A 197 -14.68 1.85 14.72
CA GLU A 197 -13.59 2.79 14.96
C GLU A 197 -12.30 2.31 14.30
N ILE A 198 -11.66 3.19 13.51
CA ILE A 198 -10.30 2.98 13.02
C ILE A 198 -9.34 3.75 13.91
N LYS A 199 -8.27 3.09 14.35
CA LYS A 199 -7.14 3.73 15.05
C LYS A 199 -5.83 3.34 14.37
N PHE A 200 -4.87 4.26 14.38
CA PHE A 200 -3.50 3.96 13.95
C PHE A 200 -2.61 3.90 15.18
N MET A 201 -1.88 2.79 15.36
CA MET A 201 -0.97 2.61 16.49
C MET A 201 0.47 2.52 15.98
N HIS A 202 1.31 3.41 16.52
CA HIS A 202 2.71 3.52 16.15
C HIS A 202 3.56 3.40 17.41
N VAL A 203 4.56 2.52 17.40
CA VAL A 203 5.65 2.61 18.38
C VAL A 203 6.78 3.40 17.74
N TYR A 204 7.37 4.33 18.47
CA TYR A 204 8.58 5.05 18.06
C TYR A 204 9.45 5.32 19.29
N SER A 205 10.71 4.88 19.22
CA SER A 205 11.62 4.85 20.38
C SER A 205 11.01 4.07 21.56
N LYS A 206 10.51 4.74 22.60
CA LYS A 206 9.91 4.12 23.81
C LYS A 206 8.46 4.55 24.05
N TRP A 207 7.82 5.13 23.05
CA TRP A 207 6.46 5.66 23.13
C TRP A 207 5.55 4.95 22.13
N VAL A 208 4.32 4.69 22.56
CA VAL A 208 3.21 4.26 21.72
C VAL A 208 2.33 5.48 21.51
N TYR A 209 2.13 5.85 20.25
CA TYR A 209 1.18 6.85 19.83
C TYR A 209 -0.02 6.14 19.21
N VAL A 210 -1.22 6.39 19.74
CA VAL A 210 -2.47 5.88 19.18
C VAL A 210 -3.27 7.07 18.66
N VAL A 211 -3.48 7.10 17.35
CA VAL A 211 -4.29 8.11 16.67
C VAL A 211 -5.73 7.64 16.61
N THR A 212 -6.63 8.41 17.21
CA THR A 212 -8.06 8.10 17.34
C THR A 212 -8.85 8.43 16.06
N PRO A 213 -10.14 8.06 15.95
CA PRO A 213 -10.99 8.46 14.83
C PRO A 213 -11.20 9.99 14.71
N SER A 214 -11.04 10.74 15.80
CA SER A 214 -11.01 12.22 15.86
C SER A 214 -9.64 12.81 15.51
N TYR A 215 -8.66 11.96 15.16
CA TYR A 215 -7.25 12.29 14.96
C TYR A 215 -6.52 12.82 16.21
N GLU A 216 -7.11 12.69 17.40
CA GLU A 216 -6.42 12.96 18.67
C GLU A 216 -5.33 11.90 18.90
N VAL A 217 -4.30 12.25 19.66
CA VAL A 217 -3.14 11.37 19.88
C VAL A 217 -3.05 10.98 21.34
N GLU A 218 -3.36 9.72 21.63
CA GLU A 218 -3.17 9.11 22.95
C GLU A 218 -1.71 8.60 23.05
N ILE A 219 -0.99 8.96 24.11
CA ILE A 219 0.42 8.59 24.29
C ILE A 219 0.56 7.64 25.49
N TYR A 220 1.20 6.49 25.25
CA TYR A 220 1.53 5.50 26.29
C TYR A 220 3.03 5.22 26.28
N ARG A 221 3.61 5.01 27.45
CA ARG A 221 5.00 4.54 27.54
C ARG A 221 5.06 3.05 27.21
N PHE A 222 5.88 2.67 26.23
CA PHE A 222 6.07 1.27 25.89
C PHE A 222 6.89 0.57 26.98
N CYS A 223 6.25 -0.34 27.71
CA CYS A 223 6.79 -0.96 28.93
C CYS A 223 6.94 -2.49 28.81
N GLU A 224 7.52 -2.98 27.70
CA GLU A 224 7.94 -4.38 27.60
C GLU A 224 9.37 -4.53 27.05
N THR A 225 10.17 -5.37 27.72
CA THR A 225 11.55 -5.72 27.36
C THR A 225 11.62 -7.04 26.59
N ASN A 226 10.76 -7.23 25.59
CA ASN A 226 10.65 -8.46 24.81
C ASN A 226 10.64 -8.20 23.29
N TYR A 227 10.90 -9.27 22.53
CA TYR A 227 10.92 -9.35 21.05
C TYR A 227 9.74 -8.65 20.33
N TYR A 228 8.59 -8.54 21.01
CA TYR A 228 7.39 -7.87 20.53
C TYR A 228 7.60 -6.35 20.32
N GLY A 229 8.49 -5.72 21.07
CA GLY A 229 8.88 -4.31 20.86
C GLY A 229 9.56 -4.09 19.52
N SER A 230 10.46 -4.98 19.08
CA SER A 230 11.15 -4.86 17.79
C SER A 230 10.26 -5.11 16.56
N LEU A 231 9.10 -5.76 16.75
CA LEU A 231 8.06 -5.94 15.72
C LEU A 231 7.03 -4.79 15.66
N LEU A 232 6.97 -3.92 16.68
CA LEU A 232 6.18 -2.69 16.66
C LEU A 232 7.03 -1.43 16.40
N GLU A 233 8.33 -1.49 16.68
CA GLU A 233 9.31 -0.97 15.72
C GLU A 233 9.21 -1.82 14.41
N THR A 234 9.78 -1.36 13.29
CA THR A 234 9.47 -1.91 11.95
C THR A 234 8.02 -1.68 11.47
N TYR A 235 6.98 -2.02 12.24
CA TYR A 235 5.57 -1.96 11.80
C TYR A 235 4.66 -1.08 12.67
N SER A 236 3.90 -0.19 12.03
CA SER A 236 2.69 0.42 12.64
C SER A 236 1.47 -0.48 12.41
N LEU A 237 0.46 -0.41 13.27
CA LEU A 237 -0.77 -1.21 13.13
C LEU A 237 -1.98 -0.34 12.80
N ILE A 238 -2.82 -0.83 11.89
CA ILE A 238 -4.17 -0.30 11.66
C ILE A 238 -5.14 -1.18 12.45
N LEU A 239 -5.86 -0.57 13.38
CA LEU A 239 -6.82 -1.24 14.25
C LEU A 239 -8.25 -0.91 13.79
N ILE A 240 -9.12 -1.91 13.78
CA ILE A 240 -10.57 -1.76 13.66
C ILE A 240 -11.21 -2.30 14.93
N ASN A 241 -11.99 -1.49 15.65
CA ASN A 241 -12.60 -1.86 16.93
C ASN A 241 -11.58 -2.42 17.95
N ASN A 242 -10.40 -1.77 18.03
CA ASN A 242 -9.23 -2.16 18.83
C ASN A 242 -8.61 -3.55 18.49
N LYS A 243 -9.02 -4.19 17.39
CA LYS A 243 -8.41 -5.41 16.83
C LYS A 243 -7.53 -5.09 15.62
N ILE A 244 -6.41 -5.80 15.45
CA ILE A 244 -5.45 -5.62 14.34
C ILE A 244 -6.08 -6.04 13.01
N ALA A 245 -6.22 -5.10 12.08
CA ALA A 245 -6.71 -5.36 10.73
C ALA A 245 -5.57 -5.52 9.71
N ALA A 246 -4.56 -4.65 9.78
CA ALA A 246 -3.39 -4.67 8.92
C ALA A 246 -2.17 -4.02 9.61
N ALA A 247 -0.97 -4.25 9.07
CA ALA A 247 0.24 -3.54 9.44
C ALA A 247 0.74 -2.63 8.30
N ILE A 248 1.42 -1.56 8.66
CA ILE A 248 2.15 -0.66 7.75
C ILE A 248 3.63 -0.81 8.06
N ASN A 249 4.44 -1.18 7.06
CA ASN A 249 5.89 -1.16 7.18
C ASN A 249 6.35 0.30 7.25
N ARG A 250 7.03 0.69 8.34
CA ARG A 250 7.47 2.09 8.59
C ARG A 250 8.70 2.51 7.76
N GLU A 251 9.41 1.57 7.16
CA GLU A 251 10.56 1.87 6.29
C GLU A 251 10.09 2.18 4.87
N THR A 252 9.14 1.41 4.35
CA THR A 252 8.63 1.56 2.98
C THR A 252 7.32 2.34 2.90
N ASN A 253 6.69 2.65 4.04
CA ASN A 253 5.32 3.17 4.17
C ASN A 253 4.22 2.29 3.53
N LEU A 254 4.54 1.07 3.07
CA LEU A 254 3.57 0.13 2.47
C LEU A 254 2.66 -0.50 3.51
N THR A 255 1.35 -0.48 3.23
CA THR A 255 0.33 -1.19 4.01
C THR A 255 0.21 -2.62 3.51
N LEU A 256 0.44 -3.58 4.39
CA LEU A 256 0.45 -5.01 4.07
C LEU A 256 -0.97 -5.57 3.98
N SER A 257 -1.13 -6.66 3.24
CA SER A 257 -2.40 -7.39 3.24
C SER A 257 -2.69 -7.98 4.63
N PRO A 258 -3.97 -8.14 5.03
CA PRO A 258 -4.31 -8.79 6.29
C PRO A 258 -3.74 -10.22 6.44
N PRO A 259 -3.71 -11.09 5.40
CA PRO A 259 -3.04 -12.39 5.50
C PRO A 259 -1.52 -12.29 5.72
N LEU A 260 -0.84 -11.32 5.08
CA LEU A 260 0.60 -11.10 5.29
C LEU A 260 0.88 -10.53 6.69
N THR A 261 0.02 -9.62 7.15
CA THR A 261 0.05 -9.08 8.52
C THR A 261 -0.08 -10.22 9.53
N TYR A 262 -1.07 -11.10 9.37
CA TYR A 262 -1.24 -12.26 10.24
C TYR A 262 -0.05 -13.23 10.16
N ARG A 263 0.58 -13.40 8.99
CA ARG A 263 1.80 -14.23 8.87
C ARG A 263 2.99 -13.67 9.65
N ILE A 264 3.16 -12.34 9.70
CA ILE A 264 4.29 -11.67 10.36
C ILE A 264 4.05 -11.50 11.87
N LEU A 265 2.81 -11.21 12.27
CA LEU A 265 2.46 -10.77 13.63
C LEU A 265 1.55 -11.76 14.38
N GLY A 266 1.00 -12.77 13.70
CA GLY A 266 0.00 -13.71 14.23
C GLY A 266 0.49 -14.57 15.39
N GLU A 267 1.74 -15.05 15.33
CA GLU A 267 2.34 -15.83 16.43
C GLU A 267 2.44 -15.02 17.74
N THR A 268 2.56 -13.69 17.63
CA THR A 268 2.64 -12.78 18.78
C THR A 268 1.27 -12.31 19.27
N PHE A 269 0.36 -11.98 18.34
CA PHE A 269 -0.86 -11.24 18.66
C PHE A 269 -2.16 -11.99 18.29
N GLN A 270 -2.12 -13.33 18.21
CA GLN A 270 -3.16 -14.17 17.59
C GLN A 270 -4.61 -13.81 17.94
N SER A 271 -4.92 -13.63 19.22
CA SER A 271 -6.28 -13.31 19.71
C SER A 271 -6.71 -11.85 19.51
N LYS A 272 -5.80 -10.98 19.05
CA LYS A 272 -6.02 -9.54 18.84
C LYS A 272 -6.36 -9.18 17.40
N PHE A 273 -6.44 -10.15 16.49
CA PHE A 273 -6.77 -9.88 15.08
C PHE A 273 -8.26 -9.65 14.83
N ALA A 274 -8.54 -8.81 13.83
CA ALA A 274 -9.86 -8.56 13.29
C ALA A 274 -10.22 -9.63 12.26
N ASP A 275 -11.42 -10.17 12.39
CA ASP A 275 -11.98 -11.16 11.47
C ASP A 275 -12.33 -10.46 10.13
N PHE A 276 -12.02 -11.11 9.01
CA PHE A 276 -12.27 -10.56 7.67
C PHE A 276 -12.80 -11.59 6.68
N ILE A 277 -13.50 -11.10 5.66
CA ILE A 277 -13.99 -11.88 4.52
C ILE A 277 -13.20 -11.48 3.27
N THR A 278 -12.67 -12.46 2.55
CA THR A 278 -11.98 -12.23 1.28
C THR A 278 -12.98 -12.15 0.11
N SER A 279 -12.94 -11.07 -0.67
CA SER A 279 -13.79 -10.85 -1.86
C SER A 279 -12.98 -10.27 -3.03
N ARG A 280 -13.61 -10.06 -4.19
CA ARG A 280 -13.05 -9.37 -5.37
C ARG A 280 -13.78 -8.06 -5.59
N ALA A 281 -13.12 -7.06 -6.18
CA ALA A 281 -13.74 -5.76 -6.47
C ALA A 281 -15.07 -5.87 -7.24
N HIS A 282 -15.15 -6.77 -8.22
CA HIS A 282 -16.36 -7.01 -9.02
C HIS A 282 -17.41 -7.92 -8.36
N TRP A 283 -17.19 -8.37 -7.11
CA TRP A 283 -18.12 -9.22 -6.32
C TRP A 283 -18.59 -8.54 -5.02
N VAL A 284 -18.41 -7.23 -4.89
CA VAL A 284 -18.83 -6.49 -3.69
C VAL A 284 -20.34 -6.28 -3.68
N TYR A 285 -21.05 -7.08 -2.88
CA TYR A 285 -22.46 -6.89 -2.54
C TYR A 285 -22.66 -6.50 -1.06
N HIS A 286 -21.58 -6.10 -0.37
CA HIS A 286 -21.56 -5.87 1.07
C HIS A 286 -21.68 -4.38 1.38
N LYS A 287 -22.62 -4.02 2.25
CA LYS A 287 -22.77 -2.67 2.83
C LYS A 287 -22.23 -2.63 4.25
N ASN A 288 -21.95 -1.42 4.74
CA ASN A 288 -21.40 -1.15 6.07
C ASN A 288 -20.11 -1.95 6.39
N LYS A 289 -19.19 -2.03 5.41
CA LYS A 289 -17.87 -2.67 5.57
C LYS A 289 -16.72 -1.70 5.33
N TYR A 290 -15.62 -1.94 6.02
CA TYR A 290 -14.31 -1.48 5.54
C TYR A 290 -13.73 -2.48 4.55
N ALA A 291 -13.18 -1.99 3.45
CA ALA A 291 -12.44 -2.79 2.48
C ALA A 291 -10.97 -2.36 2.49
N PHE A 292 -10.09 -3.31 2.80
CA PHE A 292 -8.68 -3.24 2.42
C PHE A 292 -8.56 -3.76 1.00
N ILE A 293 -8.41 -2.83 0.06
CA ILE A 293 -8.28 -3.10 -1.37
C ILE A 293 -6.79 -3.28 -1.66
N MET A 294 -6.36 -4.49 -1.93
CA MET A 294 -4.97 -4.79 -2.26
C MET A 294 -4.68 -4.40 -3.71
N ASP A 295 -4.03 -3.25 -3.85
CA ASP A 295 -3.12 -2.96 -4.95
C ASP A 295 -1.68 -3.29 -4.48
N TYR A 296 -0.64 -2.78 -5.14
CA TYR A 296 0.74 -2.91 -4.63
C TYR A 296 0.90 -2.37 -3.18
N ASP A 297 0.10 -1.38 -2.84
CA ASP A 297 -0.15 -0.87 -1.50
C ASP A 297 -1.63 -1.07 -1.16
N ALA A 298 -1.98 -1.32 0.10
CA ALA A 298 -3.38 -1.49 0.49
C ALA A 298 -4.10 -0.13 0.60
N MET A 299 -5.19 0.04 -0.15
CA MET A 299 -6.07 1.20 0.01
C MET A 299 -7.20 0.86 0.99
N LEU A 300 -7.34 1.64 2.05
CA LEU A 300 -8.47 1.53 2.98
C LEU A 300 -9.69 2.29 2.44
N SER A 301 -10.85 1.63 2.39
CA SER A 301 -12.08 2.17 1.83
C SER A 301 -13.32 1.80 2.67
N ARG A 302 -14.39 2.59 2.55
CA ARG A 302 -15.72 2.40 3.14
C ARG A 302 -16.70 2.01 2.03
N ILE A 303 -17.47 0.94 2.25
CA ILE A 303 -18.58 0.55 1.38
C ILE A 303 -19.89 0.79 2.15
N ILE A 304 -20.75 1.67 1.61
CA ILE A 304 -21.95 2.22 2.26
C ILE A 304 -23.24 1.56 1.72
#